data_AF-A0A932ZPF8-F1
#
_entry.id   AF-A0A932ZPF8-F1
#
_cell.length_a   1.000
_cell.length_b   1.000
_cell.length_c   1.000
_cell.angle_alpha   90.00
_cell.angle_beta   90.00
_cell.angle_gamma   90.00
#
_symmetry.space_group_name_H-M   'P 1'
#
loop_
_entity.id
_entity.type
_entity.pdbx_description
1 polymer ?
#
loop_
_entity_poly.entity_id
_entity_poly.type
_entity_poly.pdbx_seq_one_letter_code
_entity_poly.pdbx_strand_id
1 'polypeptide(L)'
;MYESYWGLTEKPFENTPNPKFFYTSAQHEEALTRLLYGVREHKGAVMLTGVFGCGKTLLSQVLFNELDKDVYRIALISNPMMSSLELLRAVATRLGAADLPTKRTEILKDVVLDAIGNLLMGNYSDGKQTVILFDEMHVVTDKDIFEDLRMLLNFQLQDRFLCTLILMGQPELNKQINLNKQFDQRIAIRYHVDHFNAAETQGYIAHRMT
;
A
#
# COMPACT_ATOMS: atom_id res chain seq x y z
N MET A 1 -20.03 -4.18 -33.00
CA MET A 1 -19.13 -3.89 -31.88
C MET A 1 -17.72 -3.79 -32.44
N TYR A 2 -16.96 -2.78 -32.04
CA TYR A 2 -15.64 -2.52 -32.64
C TYR A 2 -14.63 -3.62 -32.29
N GLU A 3 -14.86 -4.36 -31.21
CA GLU A 3 -14.07 -5.48 -30.73
C GLU A 3 -13.93 -6.56 -31.80
N SER A 4 -15.04 -6.99 -32.43
CA SER A 4 -15.01 -7.98 -33.51
C SER A 4 -14.40 -7.44 -34.82
N TYR A 5 -14.45 -6.12 -35.04
CA TYR A 5 -13.83 -5.47 -36.20
C TYR A 5 -12.29 -5.43 -36.06
N TRP A 6 -11.80 -5.23 -34.83
CA TRP A 6 -10.36 -5.16 -34.51
C TRP A 6 -9.76 -6.47 -33.99
N GLY A 7 -10.55 -7.55 -33.88
CA GLY A 7 -10.08 -8.86 -33.42
C GLY A 7 -9.79 -8.95 -31.91
N LEU A 8 -10.37 -8.04 -31.10
CA LEU A 8 -10.14 -7.97 -29.66
C LEU A 8 -11.04 -8.96 -28.91
N THR A 9 -10.48 -9.67 -27.93
CA THR A 9 -11.22 -10.63 -27.09
C THR A 9 -11.99 -9.98 -25.94
N GLU A 10 -11.57 -8.78 -25.53
CA GLU A 10 -12.17 -8.00 -24.46
C GLU A 10 -11.97 -6.49 -24.70
N LYS A 11 -12.62 -5.65 -23.89
CA LYS A 11 -12.52 -4.19 -24.04
C LYS A 11 -11.14 -3.70 -23.61
N PRO A 12 -10.37 -3.05 -24.50
CA PRO A 12 -8.96 -2.74 -24.25
C PRO A 12 -8.75 -1.57 -23.29
N PHE A 13 -9.74 -0.69 -23.08
CA PHE A 13 -9.63 0.51 -22.26
C PHE A 13 -10.72 0.62 -21.20
N GLU A 14 -10.81 -0.39 -20.33
CA GLU A 14 -11.64 -0.30 -19.13
C GLU A 14 -10.93 0.43 -17.99
N ASN A 15 -11.73 1.14 -17.18
CA ASN A 15 -11.27 1.88 -15.99
C ASN A 15 -11.05 0.98 -14.77
N THR A 16 -11.33 -0.32 -14.87
CA THR A 16 -11.11 -1.28 -13.79
C THR A 16 -9.63 -1.65 -13.71
N PRO A 17 -9.00 -1.58 -12.53
CA PRO A 17 -7.62 -2.02 -12.36
C PRO A 17 -7.60 -3.55 -12.47
N ASN A 18 -7.03 -4.06 -13.57
CA ASN A 18 -6.87 -5.48 -13.83
C ASN A 18 -5.39 -5.76 -14.13
N PRO A 19 -4.68 -6.53 -13.29
CA PRO A 19 -3.25 -6.82 -13.45
C PRO A 19 -2.87 -7.42 -14.81
N LYS A 20 -3.80 -8.06 -15.53
CA LYS A 20 -3.57 -8.58 -16.88
C LYS A 20 -3.16 -7.52 -17.89
N PHE A 21 -3.60 -6.28 -17.67
CA PHE A 21 -3.32 -5.14 -18.53
C PHE A 21 -2.19 -4.25 -17.98
N PHE A 22 -1.39 -4.79 -17.06
CA PHE A 22 -0.27 -4.06 -16.50
C PHE A 22 0.85 -3.92 -17.55
N TYR A 23 0.88 -2.77 -18.20
CA TYR A 23 1.99 -2.37 -19.04
C TYR A 23 3.18 -1.98 -18.15
N THR A 24 4.23 -2.80 -18.19
CA THR A 24 5.44 -2.61 -17.38
C THR A 24 6.35 -1.58 -18.05
N SER A 25 6.05 -0.30 -17.86
CA SER A 25 6.97 0.78 -18.26
C SER A 25 8.20 0.82 -17.34
N ALA A 26 9.29 1.45 -17.78
CA ALA A 26 10.52 1.53 -16.97
C ALA A 26 10.27 2.16 -15.57
N GLN A 27 9.39 3.16 -15.49
CA GLN A 27 9.01 3.77 -14.21
C GLN A 27 8.20 2.82 -13.32
N HIS A 28 7.33 2.01 -13.92
CA HIS A 28 6.50 1.06 -13.18
C HIS A 28 7.31 -0.16 -12.71
N GLU A 29 8.27 -0.61 -13.51
CA GLU A 29 9.23 -1.65 -13.15
C GLU A 29 10.12 -1.19 -11.98
N GLU A 30 10.65 0.03 -12.04
CA GLU A 30 11.43 0.63 -10.95
C GLU A 30 10.57 0.79 -9.68
N ALA A 31 9.33 1.26 -9.83
CA ALA A 31 8.39 1.37 -8.70
C ALA A 31 8.16 0.01 -8.03
N LEU A 32 7.83 -1.02 -8.81
CA LEU A 32 7.58 -2.37 -8.30
C LEU A 32 8.83 -2.95 -7.63
N THR A 33 10.00 -2.77 -8.24
CA THR A 33 11.30 -3.21 -7.70
C THR A 33 11.56 -2.59 -6.33
N ARG A 34 11.36 -1.27 -6.20
CA ARG A 34 11.52 -0.55 -4.92
C ARG A 34 10.52 -1.00 -3.86
N LEU A 35 9.27 -1.23 -4.23
CA LEU A 35 8.25 -1.76 -3.31
C LEU A 35 8.63 -3.15 -2.80
N LEU A 36 9.00 -4.06 -3.71
CA LEU A 36 9.43 -5.42 -3.38
C LEU A 36 10.69 -5.41 -2.49
N TYR A 37 11.67 -4.56 -2.80
CA TYR A 37 12.86 -4.40 -1.98
C TYR A 37 12.53 -3.92 -0.56
N GLY A 38 11.66 -2.92 -0.42
CA GLY A 38 11.25 -2.44 0.89
C GLY A 38 10.51 -3.48 1.74
N VAL A 39 9.69 -4.32 1.10
CA VAL A 39 8.99 -5.43 1.74
C VAL A 39 9.95 -6.55 2.15
N ARG A 40 10.79 -7.02 1.21
CA ARG A 40 11.70 -8.16 1.42
C ARG A 40 12.79 -7.85 2.46
N GLU A 41 13.28 -6.62 2.47
CA GLU A 41 14.33 -6.16 3.39
C GLU A 41 13.80 -5.51 4.67
N HIS A 42 12.48 -5.59 4.93
CA HIS A 42 11.85 -5.08 6.13
C HIS A 42 12.17 -3.61 6.43
N LYS A 43 12.14 -2.72 5.44
CA LYS A 43 12.64 -1.33 5.56
C LYS A 43 11.71 -0.36 6.31
N GLY A 44 10.78 -0.86 7.11
CA GLY A 44 9.84 -0.05 7.90
C GLY A 44 8.73 0.55 7.03
N ALA A 45 8.99 1.68 6.37
CA ALA A 45 8.01 2.30 5.48
C ALA A 45 8.55 2.61 4.08
N VAL A 46 7.70 2.38 3.08
CA VAL A 46 7.90 2.71 1.67
C VAL A 46 6.80 3.65 1.24
N MET A 47 7.15 4.68 0.48
CA MET A 47 6.18 5.64 -0.04
C MET A 47 6.26 5.72 -1.57
N LEU A 48 5.12 5.52 -2.20
CA LEU A 48 4.93 5.68 -3.64
C LEU A 48 3.96 6.83 -3.90
N THR A 49 4.41 7.83 -4.64
CA THR A 49 3.56 8.95 -5.06
C THR A 49 3.41 8.98 -6.56
N GLY A 50 2.36 9.64 -7.03
CA GLY A 50 2.08 9.78 -8.47
C GLY A 50 0.75 10.50 -8.63
N VAL A 51 0.57 11.23 -9.70
CA VAL A 51 -0.71 11.91 -9.96
C VAL A 51 -1.81 10.88 -10.31
N PHE A 52 -3.05 11.36 -10.47
CA PHE A 52 -4.18 10.49 -10.83
C PHE A 52 -3.93 9.82 -12.19
N GLY A 53 -4.33 8.55 -12.32
CA GLY A 53 -4.17 7.80 -13.58
C GLY A 53 -2.79 7.19 -13.85
N CYS A 54 -1.76 7.45 -13.03
CA CYS A 54 -0.42 6.84 -13.18
C CYS A 54 -0.32 5.38 -12.69
N GLY A 55 -1.41 4.62 -12.64
CA GLY A 55 -1.36 3.19 -12.33
C GLY A 55 -1.00 2.78 -10.89
N LYS A 56 -0.97 3.68 -9.90
CA LYS A 56 -0.63 3.35 -8.49
C LYS A 56 -1.42 2.19 -7.89
N THR A 57 -2.75 2.22 -8.01
CA THR A 57 -3.63 1.14 -7.52
C THR A 57 -3.45 -0.16 -8.33
N LEU A 58 -3.07 -0.07 -9.60
CA LEU A 58 -2.72 -1.25 -10.39
C LEU A 58 -1.39 -1.85 -9.92
N LEU A 59 -0.39 -1.01 -9.63
CA LEU A 59 0.90 -1.41 -9.05
C LEU A 59 0.72 -2.12 -7.70
N SER A 60 -0.20 -1.67 -6.84
CA SER A 60 -0.47 -2.36 -5.57
C SER A 60 -1.03 -3.77 -5.78
N GLN A 61 -1.91 -3.95 -6.76
CA GLN A 61 -2.43 -5.28 -7.11
C GLN A 61 -1.36 -6.19 -7.70
N VAL A 62 -0.49 -5.65 -8.57
CA VAL A 62 0.65 -6.40 -9.13
C VAL A 62 1.60 -6.82 -8.03
N LEU A 63 1.95 -5.90 -7.12
CA LEU A 63 2.76 -6.22 -5.94
C LEU A 63 2.16 -7.37 -5.13
N PHE A 64 0.85 -7.36 -4.87
CA PHE A 64 0.21 -8.43 -4.10
C PHE A 64 0.18 -9.78 -4.82
N ASN A 65 0.19 -9.79 -6.15
CA ASN A 65 0.31 -11.03 -6.91
C ASN A 65 1.73 -11.60 -6.88
N GLU A 66 2.75 -10.75 -6.73
CA GLU A 66 4.16 -11.14 -6.56
C GLU A 66 4.49 -11.62 -5.13
N LEU A 67 3.70 -11.24 -4.14
CA LEU A 67 3.89 -11.64 -2.75
C LEU A 67 3.19 -12.97 -2.45
N ASP A 68 3.98 -13.99 -2.12
CA ASP A 68 3.49 -15.31 -1.74
C ASP A 68 2.60 -15.24 -0.48
N LYS A 69 1.35 -15.69 -0.59
CA LYS A 69 0.37 -15.63 0.51
C LYS A 69 0.72 -16.54 1.69
N ASP A 70 1.56 -17.54 1.48
CA ASP A 70 2.05 -18.41 2.55
C ASP A 70 3.13 -17.72 3.37
N VAL A 71 3.87 -16.78 2.76
CA VAL A 71 4.93 -15.98 3.39
C VAL A 71 4.42 -14.63 3.89
N TYR A 72 3.43 -14.03 3.23
CA TYR A 72 3.02 -12.65 3.48
C TYR A 72 1.58 -12.55 4.02
N ARG A 73 1.43 -11.86 5.15
CA ARG A 73 0.14 -11.39 5.66
C ARG A 73 -0.08 -9.95 5.23
N ILE A 74 -1.05 -9.73 4.35
CA ILE A 74 -1.28 -8.43 3.72
C ILE A 74 -2.58 -7.80 4.21
N ALA A 75 -2.53 -6.54 4.63
CA ALA A 75 -3.69 -5.70 4.91
C ALA A 75 -3.73 -4.52 3.92
N LEU A 76 -4.86 -4.35 3.22
CA LEU A 76 -5.09 -3.23 2.30
C LEU A 76 -6.15 -2.28 2.87
N ILE A 77 -5.79 -0.99 2.95
CA ILE A 77 -6.66 0.11 3.35
C ILE A 77 -6.77 1.10 2.18
N SER A 78 -7.82 0.96 1.37
CA SER A 78 -7.99 1.78 0.16
C SER A 78 -8.65 3.14 0.39
N ASN A 79 -9.34 3.32 1.51
CA ASN A 79 -9.99 4.58 1.86
C ASN A 79 -9.61 4.96 3.30
N PRO A 80 -8.54 5.73 3.50
CA PRO A 80 -8.06 6.10 4.83
C PRO A 80 -8.79 7.32 5.42
N MET A 81 -9.87 7.82 4.79
CA MET A 81 -10.66 8.95 5.29
C MET A 81 -11.54 8.54 6.48
N MET A 82 -10.91 8.25 7.61
CA MET A 82 -11.54 7.85 8.85
C MET A 82 -10.75 8.39 10.04
N SER A 83 -11.30 8.26 11.24
CA SER A 83 -10.55 8.64 12.45
C SER A 83 -9.36 7.70 12.69
N SER A 84 -8.35 8.18 13.42
CA SER A 84 -7.19 7.40 13.87
C SER A 84 -7.57 6.04 14.48
N LEU A 85 -8.55 6.00 15.38
CA LEU A 85 -9.03 4.76 15.98
C LEU A 85 -9.66 3.80 14.96
N GLU A 86 -10.43 4.32 14.02
CA GLU A 86 -11.06 3.50 12.97
C GLU A 86 -10.03 2.91 12.02
N LEU A 87 -8.97 3.67 11.69
CA LEU A 87 -7.89 3.20 10.84
C LEU A 87 -7.15 2.04 11.50
N LEU A 88 -6.80 2.18 12.78
CA LEU A 88 -6.17 1.09 13.54
C LEU A 88 -7.09 -0.15 13.62
N ARG A 89 -8.39 0.03 13.86
CA ARG A 89 -9.35 -1.09 13.85
C ARG A 89 -9.47 -1.75 12.48
N ALA A 90 -9.43 -0.98 11.41
CA ALA A 90 -9.45 -1.50 10.05
C ALA A 90 -8.20 -2.32 9.77
N VAL A 91 -7.01 -1.83 10.17
CA VAL A 91 -5.74 -2.58 10.09
C VAL A 91 -5.83 -3.89 10.86
N ALA A 92 -6.21 -3.84 12.15
CA ALA A 92 -6.32 -5.02 12.99
C ALA A 92 -7.29 -6.07 12.41
N THR A 93 -8.47 -5.64 11.98
CA THR A 93 -9.48 -6.50 11.32
C THR A 93 -8.91 -7.14 10.05
N ARG A 94 -8.23 -6.37 9.19
CA ARG A 94 -7.65 -6.88 7.93
C ARG A 94 -6.50 -7.85 8.16
N LEU A 95 -5.76 -7.68 9.26
CA LEU A 95 -4.74 -8.64 9.69
C LEU A 95 -5.33 -9.91 10.31
N GLY A 96 -6.62 -9.92 10.66
CA GLY A 96 -7.35 -11.10 11.13
C GLY A 96 -7.71 -11.07 12.61
N ALA A 97 -7.80 -9.90 13.23
CA ALA A 97 -8.33 -9.79 14.59
C ALA A 97 -9.77 -10.33 14.66
N ALA A 98 -10.03 -11.33 15.51
CA ALA A 98 -11.35 -11.91 15.71
C ALA A 98 -12.18 -11.16 16.78
N ASP A 99 -11.52 -10.63 17.81
CA ASP A 99 -12.16 -10.15 19.04
C ASP A 99 -11.87 -8.68 19.36
N LEU A 100 -12.00 -7.80 18.36
CA LEU A 100 -11.98 -6.37 18.66
C LEU A 100 -13.32 -5.97 19.29
N PRO A 101 -13.34 -5.27 20.43
CA PRO A 101 -14.60 -4.80 21.00
C PRO A 101 -15.34 -3.95 19.96
N THR A 102 -16.67 -4.02 19.98
CA THR A 102 -17.51 -3.38 18.94
C THR A 102 -18.01 -2.01 19.34
N LYS A 103 -18.10 -1.70 20.65
CA LYS A 103 -18.59 -0.41 21.17
C LYS A 103 -17.48 0.65 21.21
N ARG A 104 -17.67 1.75 20.48
CA ARG A 104 -16.75 2.91 20.45
C ARG A 104 -16.45 3.50 21.83
N THR A 105 -17.37 3.39 22.79
CA THR A 105 -17.25 3.97 24.15
C THR A 105 -16.32 3.19 25.09
N GLU A 106 -15.91 1.97 24.71
CA GLU A 106 -15.12 1.06 25.56
C GLU A 106 -13.72 0.76 24.99
N ILE A 107 -13.45 1.14 23.74
CA ILE A 107 -12.18 0.82 23.08
C ILE A 107 -11.20 1.95 23.28
N LEU A 108 -10.24 1.72 24.17
CA LEU A 108 -9.04 2.53 24.21
C LEU A 108 -8.16 2.18 23.00
N LYS A 109 -7.57 3.21 22.40
CA LYS A 109 -6.64 3.10 21.27
C LYS A 109 -5.50 2.11 21.55
N ASP A 110 -5.02 2.09 22.79
CA ASP A 110 -3.97 1.19 23.27
C ASP A 110 -4.37 -0.29 23.15
N VAL A 111 -5.64 -0.64 23.41
CA VAL A 111 -6.13 -2.02 23.28
C VAL A 111 -6.06 -2.49 21.82
N VAL A 112 -6.35 -1.59 20.87
CA VAL A 112 -6.27 -1.91 19.44
C VAL A 112 -4.81 -2.04 19.00
N LEU A 113 -3.93 -1.17 19.49
CA LEU A 113 -2.50 -1.25 19.23
C LEU A 113 -1.89 -2.54 19.80
N ASP A 114 -2.27 -2.94 21.01
CA ASP A 114 -1.84 -4.21 21.62
C ASP A 114 -2.32 -5.41 20.80
N ALA A 115 -3.57 -5.38 20.34
CA ALA A 115 -4.09 -6.42 19.45
C ALA A 115 -3.31 -6.50 18.13
N ILE A 116 -2.95 -5.36 17.53
CA ILE A 116 -2.09 -5.33 16.33
C ILE A 116 -0.71 -5.89 16.67
N GLY A 117 -0.08 -5.46 17.77
CA GLY A 117 1.22 -5.95 18.20
C GLY A 117 1.24 -7.48 18.37
N ASN A 118 0.21 -8.04 18.99
CA ASN A 118 0.05 -9.49 19.13
C ASN A 118 -0.10 -10.20 17.77
N LEU A 119 -0.87 -9.63 16.83
CA LEU A 119 -1.00 -10.18 15.48
C LEU A 119 0.33 -10.13 14.72
N LEU A 120 1.08 -9.03 14.82
CA LEU A 120 2.39 -8.88 14.20
C LEU A 120 3.38 -9.92 14.74
N MET A 121 3.42 -10.11 16.06
CA MET A 121 4.25 -11.14 16.71
C MET A 121 3.80 -12.56 16.37
N GLY A 122 2.49 -12.81 16.27
CA GLY A 122 1.95 -14.10 15.84
C GLY A 122 2.37 -14.44 14.41
N ASN A 123 2.16 -13.50 13.47
CA ASN A 123 2.61 -13.66 12.09
C ASN A 123 4.11 -13.94 12.02
N TYR A 124 4.92 -13.18 12.77
CA TYR A 124 6.36 -13.41 12.85
C TYR A 124 6.72 -14.82 13.34
N SER A 125 6.04 -15.29 14.39
CA SER A 125 6.26 -16.62 14.97
C SER A 125 5.86 -17.74 14.00
N ASP A 126 4.86 -17.49 13.16
CA ASP A 126 4.42 -18.37 12.07
C ASP A 126 5.33 -18.31 10.83
N GLY A 127 6.44 -17.56 10.89
CA GLY A 127 7.36 -17.37 9.77
C GLY A 127 6.84 -16.41 8.68
N LYS A 128 5.76 -15.68 8.96
CA LYS A 128 5.13 -14.74 8.02
C LYS A 128 5.61 -13.31 8.21
N GLN A 129 5.63 -12.58 7.10
CA GLN A 129 5.94 -11.16 7.04
C GLN A 129 4.66 -10.35 6.91
N THR A 130 4.52 -9.27 7.68
CA THR A 130 3.32 -8.43 7.61
C THR A 130 3.53 -7.21 6.71
N VAL A 131 2.63 -6.99 5.75
CA VAL A 131 2.61 -5.81 4.88
C VAL A 131 1.28 -5.09 5.04
N ILE A 132 1.34 -3.79 5.31
CA ILE A 132 0.15 -2.95 5.45
C ILE A 132 0.22 -1.86 4.38
N LEU A 133 -0.66 -1.93 3.39
CA LEU A 133 -0.74 -0.96 2.32
C LEU A 133 -1.90 0.00 2.56
N PHE A 134 -1.59 1.29 2.50
CA PHE A 134 -2.56 2.36 2.52
C PHE A 134 -2.57 3.05 1.16
N ASP A 135 -3.70 3.00 0.47
CA ASP A 135 -3.91 3.75 -0.76
C ASP A 135 -4.59 5.09 -0.44
N GLU A 136 -4.52 6.04 -1.39
CA GLU A 136 -5.18 7.35 -1.25
C GLU A 136 -4.75 8.15 0.00
N MET A 137 -3.54 7.92 0.53
CA MET A 137 -3.07 8.52 1.80
C MET A 137 -3.02 10.05 1.81
N HIS A 138 -2.96 10.67 0.63
CA HIS A 138 -3.03 12.13 0.49
C HIS A 138 -4.37 12.74 0.94
N VAL A 139 -5.45 11.94 1.02
CA VAL A 139 -6.76 12.36 1.54
C VAL A 139 -6.72 12.54 3.07
N VAL A 140 -5.76 11.93 3.76
CA VAL A 140 -5.62 12.05 5.22
C VAL A 140 -5.16 13.44 5.61
N THR A 141 -6.00 14.16 6.33
CA THR A 141 -5.68 15.47 6.92
C THR A 141 -5.39 15.40 8.41
N ASP A 142 -5.81 14.32 9.07
CA ASP A 142 -5.62 14.08 10.50
C ASP A 142 -4.16 13.69 10.79
N LYS A 143 -3.49 14.49 11.63
CA LYS A 143 -2.09 14.25 12.01
C LYS A 143 -1.93 13.04 12.92
N ASP A 144 -2.95 12.70 13.70
CA ASP A 144 -2.90 11.58 14.64
C ASP A 144 -2.77 10.24 13.90
N ILE A 145 -3.26 10.15 12.65
CA ILE A 145 -3.07 8.98 11.80
C ILE A 145 -1.58 8.78 11.48
N PHE A 146 -0.84 9.83 11.13
CA PHE A 146 0.59 9.69 10.84
C PHE A 146 1.40 9.31 12.09
N GLU A 147 1.01 9.79 13.27
CA GLU A 147 1.58 9.32 14.54
C GLU A 147 1.29 7.85 14.78
N ASP A 148 0.09 7.38 14.46
CA ASP A 148 -0.25 5.96 14.59
C ASP A 148 0.53 5.06 13.65
N LEU A 149 0.68 5.48 12.39
CA LEU A 149 1.54 4.79 11.44
C LEU A 149 2.98 4.73 11.95
N ARG A 150 3.48 5.82 12.55
CA ARG A 150 4.80 5.82 13.21
C ARG A 150 4.83 4.85 14.39
N MET A 151 3.76 4.78 15.19
CA MET A 151 3.67 3.83 16.32
C MET A 151 3.65 2.38 15.86
N LEU A 152 3.00 2.06 14.73
CA LEU A 152 3.05 0.71 14.15
C LEU A 152 4.49 0.28 13.81
N LEU A 153 5.34 1.22 13.40
CA LEU A 153 6.76 0.96 13.14
C LEU A 153 7.60 0.80 14.42
N ASN A 154 7.07 1.08 15.60
CA ASN A 154 7.77 0.76 16.84
C ASN A 154 7.72 -0.74 17.16
N PHE A 155 6.82 -1.50 16.52
CA PHE A 155 6.82 -2.96 16.58
C PHE A 155 7.99 -3.49 15.72
N GLN A 156 9.13 -3.69 16.37
CA GLN A 156 10.37 -4.15 15.75
C GLN A 156 11.14 -5.07 16.70
N LEU A 157 11.92 -5.97 16.12
CA LEU A 157 12.96 -6.75 16.80
C LEU A 157 14.30 -5.99 16.72
N GLN A 158 15.36 -6.59 17.25
CA GLN A 158 16.69 -5.98 17.22
C GLN A 158 17.21 -5.76 15.79
N ASP A 159 16.78 -6.60 14.84
CA ASP A 159 17.30 -6.67 13.47
C ASP A 159 16.31 -6.21 12.39
N ARG A 160 15.00 -6.12 12.67
CA ARG A 160 13.98 -5.78 11.67
C ARG A 160 12.66 -5.28 12.25
N PHE A 161 11.88 -4.59 11.41
CA PHE A 161 10.49 -4.23 11.71
C PHE A 161 9.57 -5.46 11.57
N LEU A 162 8.53 -5.53 12.41
CA LEU A 162 7.53 -6.61 12.35
C LEU A 162 6.45 -6.38 11.28
N CYS A 163 6.38 -5.16 10.75
CA CYS A 163 5.55 -4.84 9.59
C CYS A 163 6.28 -3.91 8.63
N THR A 164 5.92 -3.98 7.36
CA THR A 164 6.28 -2.99 6.35
C THR A 164 5.05 -2.19 5.96
N LEU A 165 5.11 -0.86 6.10
CA LEU A 165 4.07 0.05 5.65
C LEU A 165 4.33 0.48 4.21
N ILE A 166 3.30 0.43 3.37
CA ILE A 166 3.34 0.96 2.01
C ILE A 166 2.32 2.08 1.92
N LEU A 167 2.79 3.31 1.70
CA LEU A 167 1.96 4.50 1.59
C LEU A 167 1.86 4.91 0.12
N MET A 168 0.67 4.84 -0.44
CA MET A 168 0.38 5.29 -1.79
C MET A 168 -0.49 6.53 -1.78
N GLY A 169 -0.18 7.49 -2.65
CA GLY A 169 -0.97 8.71 -2.75
C GLY A 169 -0.51 9.67 -3.85
N GLN A 170 -1.13 10.84 -3.88
CA GLN A 170 -0.74 11.94 -4.76
C GLN A 170 0.47 12.70 -4.18
N PRO A 171 1.14 13.58 -4.96
CA PRO A 171 2.31 14.33 -4.51
C PRO A 171 2.14 15.08 -3.19
N GLU A 172 0.92 15.49 -2.85
CA GLU A 172 0.54 16.16 -1.59
C GLU A 172 0.93 15.35 -0.36
N LEU A 173 0.95 14.02 -0.46
CA LEU A 173 1.39 13.13 0.61
C LEU A 173 2.82 13.47 1.06
N ASN A 174 3.73 13.82 0.13
CA ASN A 174 5.09 14.24 0.50
C ASN A 174 5.06 15.42 1.47
N LYS A 175 4.18 16.41 1.23
CA LYS A 175 4.08 17.59 2.09
C LYS A 175 3.54 17.21 3.46
N GLN A 176 2.52 16.36 3.52
CA GLN A 176 1.93 15.89 4.78
C GLN A 176 2.96 15.15 5.63
N ILE A 177 3.71 14.22 5.03
CA ILE A 177 4.77 13.47 5.73
C ILE A 177 5.89 14.40 6.21
N ASN A 178 6.32 15.36 5.39
CA ASN A 178 7.41 16.29 5.76
C ASN A 178 7.05 17.17 6.98
N LEU A 179 5.76 17.38 7.27
CA LEU A 179 5.31 18.07 8.49
C LEU A 179 5.52 17.22 9.74
N ASN A 180 5.59 15.89 9.61
CA ASN A 180 5.92 14.95 10.67
C ASN A 180 7.33 14.38 10.48
N LYS A 181 8.34 15.16 10.88
CA LYS A 181 9.76 14.79 10.74
C LYS A 181 10.12 13.42 11.36
N GLN A 182 9.43 13.01 12.41
CA GLN A 182 9.72 11.73 13.07
C GLN A 182 9.25 10.54 12.23
N PHE A 183 8.06 10.66 11.61
CA PHE A 183 7.59 9.64 10.68
C PHE A 183 8.35 9.68 9.35
N ASP A 184 8.70 10.87 8.87
CA ASP A 184 9.50 11.09 7.66
C ASP A 184 10.81 10.28 7.67
N GLN A 185 11.51 10.27 8.82
CA GLN A 185 12.75 9.50 9.04
C GLN A 185 12.56 7.98 9.01
N ARG A 186 11.33 7.49 9.18
CA ARG A 186 11.01 6.06 9.12
C ARG A 186 10.68 5.60 7.71
N ILE A 187 10.53 6.51 6.75
CA ILE A 187 10.32 6.18 5.33
C ILE A 187 11.68 5.97 4.67
N ALA A 188 12.06 4.71 4.52
CA ALA A 188 13.35 4.32 3.96
C ALA A 188 13.41 4.48 2.43
N ILE A 189 12.27 4.31 1.75
CA ILE A 189 12.21 4.29 0.29
C ILE A 189 11.11 5.23 -0.18
N ARG A 190 11.46 6.07 -1.16
CA ARG A 190 10.53 6.96 -1.84
C ARG A 190 10.66 6.79 -3.35
N TYR A 191 9.51 6.80 -4.02
CA TYR A 191 9.47 6.85 -5.46
C TYR A 191 8.27 7.67 -5.94
N HIS A 192 8.46 8.34 -7.07
CA HIS A 192 7.42 9.09 -7.75
C HIS A 192 7.22 8.48 -9.14
N VAL A 193 5.97 8.10 -9.45
CA VAL A 193 5.58 7.63 -10.77
C VAL A 193 4.97 8.82 -11.52
N ASP A 194 5.63 9.24 -12.59
CA ASP A 194 5.16 10.30 -13.47
C ASP A 194 4.16 9.77 -14.51
N HIS A 195 3.63 10.67 -15.33
CA HIS A 195 2.90 10.27 -16.53
C HIS A 195 3.82 9.51 -17.50
N PHE A 196 3.21 8.66 -18.32
CA PHE A 196 3.93 8.08 -19.45
C PHE A 196 4.45 9.17 -20.39
N ASN A 197 5.69 9.00 -20.82
CA ASN A 197 6.19 9.75 -21.96
C ASN A 197 5.55 9.24 -23.28
N ALA A 198 5.86 9.89 -24.40
CA ALA A 198 5.27 9.53 -25.69
C ALA A 198 5.53 8.08 -26.11
N ALA A 199 6.75 7.57 -25.86
CA ALA A 199 7.11 6.19 -26.20
C ALA A 199 6.41 5.18 -25.30
N GLU A 200 6.34 5.44 -23.99
CA GLU A 200 5.60 4.62 -23.03
C GLU A 200 4.10 4.60 -23.35
N THR A 201 3.54 5.74 -23.77
CA THR A 201 2.13 5.85 -24.16
C THR A 201 1.85 5.00 -25.40
N GLN A 202 2.73 5.03 -26.40
CA GLN A 202 2.60 4.19 -27.59
C GLN A 202 2.66 2.70 -27.23
N GLY A 203 3.60 2.31 -26.37
CA GLY A 203 3.73 0.94 -25.89
C GLY A 203 2.51 0.48 -25.09
N TYR A 204 1.96 1.32 -24.22
CA TYR A 204 0.74 1.05 -23.47
C TYR A 204 -0.46 0.81 -24.41
N ILE A 205 -0.65 1.67 -25.42
CA ILE A 205 -1.74 1.51 -26.39
C ILE A 205 -1.57 0.19 -27.15
N ALA A 206 -0.37 -0.11 -27.62
CA ALA A 206 -0.10 -1.37 -28.32
C ALA A 206 -0.39 -2.59 -27.45
N HIS A 207 0.03 -2.57 -26.18
CA HIS A 207 -0.23 -3.63 -25.21
C HIS A 207 -1.73 -3.82 -24.90
N ARG A 208 -2.51 -2.73 -24.85
CA ARG A 208 -3.96 -2.82 -24.61
C ARG A 208 -4.73 -3.35 -25.82
N MET A 209 -4.18 -3.21 -27.02
CA MET A 209 -4.83 -3.56 -28.29
C MET A 209 -4.51 -4.99 -28.77
N THR A 210 -3.82 -5.79 -27.95
CA THR A 210 -3.57 -7.23 -28.19
C THR A 210 -4.51 -8.07 -27.35
#